data_AF-A0A9D1Y947-F1
#
_entry.id   AF-A0A9D1Y947-F1
#
_cell.length_a   1.000
_cell.length_b   1.000
_cell.length_c   1.000
_cell.angle_alpha   90.00
_cell.angle_beta   90.00
_cell.angle_gamma   90.00
#
_symmetry.space_group_name_H-M   'P 1'
#
loop_
_entity.id
_entity.type
_entity.pdbx_description
1 polymer ?
#
loop_
_entity_poly.entity_id
_entity_poly.type
_entity_poly.pdbx_seq_one_letter_code
_entity_poly.pdbx_strand_id
1 'polypeptide(L)'
;LQVSGLTYTIDASVPSSVVLNDQNEFVKVDGAYRVKDVMVGGEPLDVNKTYTLASHNYMLKSGGDGFVMFKGDKLLKDCVMIDNQVLINYIVDELGGVVSDTYANPAGAGRITVVEGSGQTEDVLAAYTDVDANAWYAAAVRAVVTEGYMSGTSSTTFAPATTVTRGMVYQTLYNMAGSPAVGDTTFTDVSGKWYANAAAWAEAEGLTSGVSAGVFGGDRTMSRQELAKVFADYASKQGVTGDSSEGLSAFTDADQVASWAKDSVELAVDLDIISGSNGKLNPTGTASRAELAQMLLNFDTVVPAA
;
A
#
# COMPACT_ATOMS: atom_id res chain seq x y z
N LEU A 1 -16.26 -6.37 2.92
CA LEU A 1 -17.54 -6.88 3.47
C LEU A 1 -18.48 -5.71 3.68
N GLN A 2 -19.40 -5.45 2.74
CA GLN A 2 -20.44 -4.44 2.94
C GLN A 2 -21.63 -5.09 3.63
N VAL A 3 -22.20 -4.41 4.61
CA VAL A 3 -23.45 -4.81 5.28
C VAL A 3 -24.43 -3.65 5.20
N SER A 4 -25.71 -3.96 5.05
CA SER A 4 -26.79 -2.97 5.11
C SER A 4 -27.52 -3.07 6.45
N GLY A 5 -27.89 -1.94 7.04
CA GLY A 5 -28.60 -1.88 8.32
C GLY A 5 -27.76 -2.20 9.56
N LEU A 6 -26.45 -2.35 9.40
CA LEU A 6 -25.50 -2.61 10.49
C LEU A 6 -24.40 -1.55 10.49
N THR A 7 -23.94 -1.18 11.69
CA THR A 7 -22.64 -0.53 11.89
C THR A 7 -21.83 -1.33 12.89
N TYR A 8 -20.52 -1.37 12.74
CA TYR A 8 -19.65 -2.11 13.66
C TYR A 8 -18.21 -1.61 13.60
N THR A 9 -17.47 -1.93 14.64
CA THR A 9 -16.03 -1.71 14.72
C THR A 9 -15.30 -3.04 14.53
N ILE A 10 -14.31 -3.08 13.65
CA ILE A 10 -13.30 -4.14 13.59
C ILE A 10 -12.08 -3.65 14.34
N ASP A 11 -11.71 -4.32 15.42
CA ASP A 11 -10.44 -4.12 16.10
C ASP A 11 -9.39 -5.06 15.52
N ALA A 12 -8.54 -4.54 14.64
CA ALA A 12 -7.52 -5.33 13.95
C ALA A 12 -6.39 -5.78 14.88
N SER A 13 -6.24 -5.13 16.06
CA SER A 13 -5.20 -5.50 17.04
C SER A 13 -5.53 -6.74 17.86
N VAL A 14 -6.78 -7.20 17.82
CA VAL A 14 -7.21 -8.42 18.50
C VAL A 14 -6.91 -9.61 17.58
N PRO A 15 -6.12 -10.64 17.98
CA PRO A 15 -5.91 -11.85 17.18
C PRO A 15 -7.21 -12.63 16.95
N SER A 16 -7.23 -13.50 15.92
CA SER A 16 -8.45 -14.26 15.61
C SER A 16 -8.62 -15.30 16.70
N SER A 17 -9.73 -15.21 17.41
CA SER A 17 -10.14 -16.19 18.42
C SER A 17 -11.11 -17.23 17.85
N VAL A 18 -11.34 -17.21 16.53
CA VAL A 18 -12.18 -18.21 15.85
C VAL A 18 -11.48 -19.56 15.88
N VAL A 19 -12.18 -20.57 16.39
CA VAL A 19 -11.76 -21.96 16.37
C VAL A 19 -12.49 -22.67 15.23
N LEU A 20 -11.72 -23.32 14.36
CA LEU A 20 -12.21 -24.14 13.26
C LEU A 20 -12.00 -25.63 13.57
N ASN A 21 -12.80 -26.50 12.95
CA ASN A 21 -12.53 -27.95 12.94
C ASN A 21 -11.55 -28.33 11.81
N ASP A 22 -11.22 -29.63 11.70
CA ASP A 22 -10.30 -30.16 10.68
C ASP A 22 -10.81 -29.97 9.23
N GLN A 23 -12.08 -29.61 9.06
CA GLN A 23 -12.73 -29.30 7.78
C GLN A 23 -12.81 -27.79 7.51
N ASN A 24 -12.13 -26.95 8.33
CA ASN A 24 -12.20 -25.49 8.31
C ASN A 24 -13.59 -24.91 8.59
N GLU A 25 -14.48 -25.64 9.26
CA GLU A 25 -15.79 -25.15 9.66
C GLU A 25 -15.73 -24.42 11.00
N PHE A 26 -16.50 -23.33 11.13
CA PHE A 26 -16.62 -22.58 12.39
C PHE A 26 -17.17 -23.45 13.52
N VAL A 27 -16.47 -23.45 14.66
CA VAL A 27 -16.89 -24.15 15.88
C VAL A 27 -17.33 -23.16 16.96
N LYS A 28 -16.45 -22.23 17.33
CA LYS A 28 -16.69 -21.23 18.37
C LYS A 28 -15.74 -20.04 18.25
N VAL A 29 -16.01 -19.02 19.05
CA VAL A 29 -15.04 -17.98 19.40
C VAL A 29 -14.51 -18.30 20.80
N ASP A 30 -13.19 -18.45 20.94
CA ASP A 30 -12.50 -18.81 22.19
C ASP A 30 -11.49 -17.73 22.59
N GLY A 31 -12.00 -16.50 22.75
CA GLY A 31 -11.18 -15.33 23.07
C GLY A 31 -11.93 -14.02 22.82
N ALA A 32 -11.18 -12.92 22.78
CA ALA A 32 -11.76 -11.60 22.54
C ALA A 32 -12.39 -11.51 21.13
N TYR A 33 -13.53 -10.84 21.05
CA TYR A 33 -14.17 -10.55 19.77
C TYR A 33 -13.43 -9.43 19.04
N ARG A 34 -13.03 -9.70 17.79
CA ARG A 34 -12.51 -8.69 16.86
C ARG A 34 -13.56 -7.67 16.44
N VAL A 35 -14.80 -8.13 16.28
CA VAL A 35 -15.92 -7.28 15.88
C VAL A 35 -16.66 -6.83 17.14
N LYS A 36 -16.73 -5.52 17.36
CA LYS A 36 -17.32 -4.87 18.53
C LYS A 36 -18.22 -3.70 18.10
N ASP A 37 -18.89 -3.09 19.07
CA ASP A 37 -19.77 -1.93 18.86
C ASP A 37 -20.81 -2.15 17.75
N VAL A 38 -21.34 -3.38 17.67
CA VAL A 38 -22.30 -3.76 16.64
C VAL A 38 -23.64 -3.09 16.93
N MET A 39 -24.12 -2.29 15.98
CA MET A 39 -25.44 -1.66 16.00
C MET A 39 -26.28 -2.23 14.87
N VAL A 40 -27.55 -2.54 15.16
CA VAL A 40 -28.54 -3.01 14.19
C VAL A 40 -29.67 -2.00 14.12
N GLY A 41 -29.80 -1.31 12.98
CA GLY A 41 -30.80 -0.25 12.81
C GLY A 41 -30.60 0.93 13.77
N GLY A 42 -29.37 1.21 14.20
CA GLY A 42 -29.03 2.28 15.14
C GLY A 42 -29.09 1.91 16.61
N GLU A 43 -29.52 0.69 16.95
CA GLU A 43 -29.58 0.19 18.34
C GLU A 43 -28.49 -0.86 18.58
N PRO A 44 -27.88 -0.93 19.78
CA PRO A 44 -26.90 -1.97 20.10
C PRO A 44 -27.44 -3.39 19.86
N LEU A 45 -26.57 -4.29 19.40
CA LEU A 45 -26.90 -5.70 19.21
C LEU A 45 -27.38 -6.32 20.54
N ASP A 46 -28.61 -6.83 20.55
CA ASP A 46 -29.18 -7.61 21.63
C ASP A 46 -29.01 -9.09 21.34
N VAL A 47 -28.07 -9.74 22.01
CA VAL A 47 -27.74 -11.16 21.81
C VAL A 47 -28.88 -12.12 22.16
N ASN A 48 -29.92 -11.66 22.85
CA ASN A 48 -31.09 -12.46 23.17
C ASN A 48 -32.25 -12.25 22.18
N LYS A 49 -32.10 -11.33 21.23
CA LYS A 49 -33.10 -11.03 20.21
C LYS A 49 -32.91 -11.91 18.98
N THR A 50 -34.02 -12.29 18.35
CA THR A 50 -34.00 -12.93 17.03
C THR A 50 -33.90 -11.88 15.93
N TYR A 51 -32.94 -12.04 15.03
CA TYR A 51 -32.74 -11.19 13.86
C TYR A 51 -33.05 -11.94 12.57
N THR A 52 -33.42 -11.20 11.53
CA THR A 52 -33.55 -11.74 10.17
C THR A 52 -32.30 -11.37 9.38
N LEU A 53 -31.63 -12.37 8.82
CA LEU A 53 -30.46 -12.20 7.96
C LEU A 53 -30.83 -12.57 6.52
N ALA A 54 -30.29 -11.82 5.55
CA ALA A 54 -30.35 -12.13 4.13
C ALA A 54 -28.93 -12.18 3.56
N SER A 55 -28.61 -13.24 2.85
CA SER A 55 -27.35 -13.42 2.11
C SER A 55 -27.56 -14.50 1.04
N HIS A 56 -26.53 -14.77 0.24
CA HIS A 56 -26.58 -15.80 -0.79
C HIS A 56 -26.63 -17.22 -0.19
N ASN A 57 -27.21 -18.15 -0.94
CA ASN A 57 -27.52 -19.50 -0.46
C ASN A 57 -26.27 -20.31 -0.08
N TYR A 58 -25.15 -20.13 -0.79
CA TYR A 58 -23.89 -20.83 -0.49
C TYR A 58 -23.44 -20.60 0.95
N MET A 59 -23.56 -19.38 1.48
CA MET A 59 -23.17 -19.08 2.86
C MET A 59 -24.21 -19.56 3.87
N LEU A 60 -25.47 -19.12 3.78
CA LEU A 60 -26.45 -19.38 4.84
C LEU A 60 -27.03 -20.79 4.82
N LYS A 61 -27.24 -21.37 3.64
CA LYS A 61 -27.88 -22.68 3.49
C LYS A 61 -26.86 -23.81 3.38
N SER A 62 -25.78 -23.59 2.63
CA SER A 62 -24.77 -24.64 2.39
C SER A 62 -23.63 -24.61 3.41
N GLY A 63 -23.49 -23.54 4.20
CA GLY A 63 -22.37 -23.33 5.13
C GLY A 63 -21.02 -23.28 4.42
N GLY A 64 -21.01 -22.69 3.21
CA GLY A 64 -19.81 -22.42 2.43
C GLY A 64 -18.79 -21.62 3.24
N ASP A 65 -17.51 -21.75 2.88
CA ASP A 65 -16.37 -21.15 3.61
C ASP A 65 -16.38 -21.38 5.13
N GLY A 66 -17.00 -22.48 5.57
CA GLY A 66 -17.06 -22.85 6.98
C GLY A 66 -18.14 -22.12 7.81
N PHE A 67 -19.05 -21.36 7.18
CA PHE A 67 -20.14 -20.63 7.84
C PHE A 67 -21.32 -21.54 8.26
N VAL A 68 -21.00 -22.59 9.04
CA VAL A 68 -21.95 -23.63 9.41
C VAL A 68 -22.93 -23.24 10.53
N MET A 69 -22.69 -22.11 11.20
CA MET A 69 -23.51 -21.65 12.33
C MET A 69 -24.99 -21.41 11.97
N PHE A 70 -25.30 -21.20 10.69
CA PHE A 70 -26.66 -20.92 10.21
C PHE A 70 -27.41 -22.16 9.66
N LYS A 71 -26.75 -23.33 9.53
CA LYS A 71 -27.33 -24.52 8.86
C LYS A 71 -28.64 -25.03 9.50
N GLY A 72 -28.91 -24.67 10.76
CA GLY A 72 -30.11 -25.04 11.51
C GLY A 72 -31.21 -23.99 11.54
N ASP A 73 -31.00 -22.80 10.97
CA ASP A 73 -31.93 -21.69 11.10
C ASP A 73 -33.18 -21.84 10.24
N LYS A 74 -34.27 -21.22 10.69
CA LYS A 74 -35.53 -21.20 9.94
C LYS A 74 -35.39 -20.37 8.67
N LEU A 75 -35.41 -21.03 7.52
CA LEU A 75 -35.49 -20.36 6.22
C LEU A 75 -36.85 -19.67 6.06
N LEU A 76 -36.85 -18.33 6.01
CA LEU A 76 -38.05 -17.54 5.73
C LEU A 76 -38.38 -17.48 4.24
N LYS A 77 -37.35 -17.47 3.39
CA LYS A 77 -37.46 -17.43 1.93
C LYS A 77 -36.23 -18.07 1.30
N ASP A 78 -36.41 -18.95 0.32
CA ASP A 78 -35.33 -19.72 -0.30
C ASP A 78 -35.11 -19.31 -1.76
N CYS A 79 -33.84 -19.06 -2.14
CA CYS A 79 -33.35 -18.86 -3.52
C CYS A 79 -34.29 -18.05 -4.43
N VAL A 80 -34.46 -16.77 -4.09
CA VAL A 80 -35.49 -15.92 -4.71
C VAL A 80 -35.09 -15.33 -6.06
N MET A 81 -33.80 -15.22 -6.29
CA MET A 81 -33.19 -14.57 -7.45
C MET A 81 -31.71 -14.91 -7.48
N ILE A 82 -31.10 -14.90 -8.67
CA ILE A 82 -29.65 -15.09 -8.83
C ILE A 82 -28.93 -13.82 -8.37
N ASP A 83 -27.80 -13.95 -7.69
CA ASP A 83 -27.04 -12.85 -7.07
C ASP A 83 -26.77 -11.69 -8.04
N ASN A 84 -26.38 -11.99 -9.29
CA ASN A 84 -26.14 -10.97 -10.31
C ASN A 84 -27.42 -10.23 -10.70
N GLN A 85 -28.56 -10.91 -10.78
CA GLN A 85 -29.84 -10.29 -11.07
C GLN A 85 -30.32 -9.38 -9.93
N VAL A 86 -30.07 -9.77 -8.67
CA VAL A 86 -30.33 -8.90 -7.50
C VAL A 86 -29.52 -7.61 -7.62
N LEU A 87 -28.23 -7.73 -7.94
CA LEU A 87 -27.35 -6.57 -8.10
C LEU A 87 -27.75 -5.69 -9.28
N ILE A 88 -28.08 -6.30 -10.43
CA ILE A 88 -28.56 -5.58 -11.61
C ILE A 88 -29.83 -4.79 -11.28
N ASN A 89 -30.82 -5.43 -10.65
CA ASN A 89 -32.06 -4.76 -10.27
C ASN A 89 -31.79 -3.62 -9.30
N TYR A 90 -30.93 -3.83 -8.30
CA TYR A 90 -30.56 -2.75 -7.39
C TYR A 90 -29.92 -1.56 -8.12
N ILE A 91 -28.97 -1.81 -9.02
CA ILE A 91 -28.31 -0.74 -9.76
C ILE A 91 -29.29 -0.01 -10.68
N VAL A 92 -30.14 -0.73 -11.40
CA VAL A 92 -31.08 -0.15 -12.36
C VAL A 92 -32.23 0.57 -11.64
N ASP A 93 -32.90 -0.12 -10.72
CA ASP A 93 -34.17 0.32 -10.14
C ASP A 93 -33.95 1.28 -8.96
N GLU A 94 -32.92 1.07 -8.13
CA GLU A 94 -32.66 1.88 -6.93
C GLU A 94 -31.59 2.95 -7.15
N LEU A 95 -30.56 2.67 -7.97
CA LEU A 95 -29.47 3.63 -8.25
C LEU A 95 -29.63 4.38 -9.58
N GLY A 96 -30.68 4.12 -10.35
CA GLY A 96 -30.92 4.79 -11.63
C GLY A 96 -29.90 4.44 -12.72
N GLY A 97 -29.28 3.26 -12.63
CA GLY A 97 -28.31 2.74 -13.60
C GLY A 97 -26.87 3.17 -13.38
N VAL A 98 -26.58 3.97 -12.34
CA VAL A 98 -25.22 4.50 -12.09
C VAL A 98 -24.80 4.24 -10.64
N VAL A 99 -23.66 3.57 -10.45
CA VAL A 99 -23.03 3.44 -9.13
C VAL A 99 -22.25 4.72 -8.86
N SER A 100 -22.69 5.51 -7.87
CA SER A 100 -22.04 6.79 -7.52
C SER A 100 -20.81 6.60 -6.61
N ASP A 101 -20.02 7.66 -6.46
CA ASP A 101 -18.84 7.73 -5.58
C ASP A 101 -19.15 7.44 -4.11
N THR A 102 -20.44 7.45 -3.72
CA THR A 102 -20.89 6.99 -2.39
C THR A 102 -20.42 5.57 -2.08
N TYR A 103 -20.26 4.73 -3.12
CA TYR A 103 -19.77 3.36 -3.00
C TYR A 103 -18.24 3.22 -3.14
N ALA A 104 -17.52 4.31 -3.42
CA ALA A 104 -16.06 4.30 -3.51
C ALA A 104 -15.40 4.17 -2.13
N ASN A 105 -16.09 4.56 -1.06
CA ASN A 105 -15.55 4.49 0.30
C ASN A 105 -15.43 3.02 0.78
N PRO A 106 -14.20 2.53 1.04
CA PRO A 106 -13.99 1.14 1.49
C PRO A 106 -14.63 0.84 2.86
N ALA A 107 -14.90 1.87 3.67
CA ALA A 107 -15.61 1.77 4.95
C ALA A 107 -17.15 1.73 4.82
N GLY A 108 -17.69 1.66 3.59
CA GLY A 108 -19.11 1.49 3.33
C GLY A 108 -19.97 2.60 3.90
N ALA A 109 -19.75 3.84 3.44
CA ALA A 109 -20.43 5.05 3.91
C ALA A 109 -20.32 5.27 5.44
N GLY A 110 -19.19 4.89 6.04
CA GLY A 110 -18.93 5.03 7.47
C GLY A 110 -19.60 3.96 8.35
N ARG A 111 -20.20 2.92 7.75
CA ARG A 111 -20.81 1.81 8.49
C ARG A 111 -19.78 0.91 9.17
N ILE A 112 -18.55 0.90 8.67
CA ILE A 112 -17.46 0.07 9.16
C ILE A 112 -16.40 0.98 9.75
N THR A 113 -16.13 0.85 11.04
CA THR A 113 -14.96 1.48 11.66
C THR A 113 -13.88 0.44 11.80
N VAL A 114 -12.68 0.66 11.26
CA VAL A 114 -11.53 -0.19 11.54
C VAL A 114 -10.67 0.54 12.55
N VAL A 115 -10.55 -0.02 13.74
CA VAL A 115 -9.60 0.45 14.76
C VAL A 115 -8.36 -0.41 14.62
N GLU A 116 -7.32 0.20 14.08
CA GLU A 116 -5.99 -0.35 14.13
C GLU A 116 -5.40 0.01 15.50
N GLY A 117 -5.37 -0.95 16.41
CA GLY A 117 -4.60 -0.77 17.64
C GLY A 117 -3.11 -0.76 17.30
N SER A 118 -2.32 0.01 18.04
CA SER A 118 -0.85 0.03 18.00
C SER A 118 -0.19 -1.27 18.50
N GLY A 119 -0.85 -2.41 18.32
CA GLY A 119 -0.50 -3.71 18.87
C GLY A 119 -0.48 -4.80 17.81
N GLN A 120 0.74 -5.10 17.35
CA GLN A 120 1.18 -6.33 16.66
C GLN A 120 0.46 -6.62 15.33
N THR A 121 0.79 -5.83 14.30
CA THR A 121 1.03 -6.41 12.98
C THR A 121 1.92 -7.65 13.18
N GLU A 122 1.56 -8.81 12.62
CA GLU A 122 2.59 -9.81 12.31
C GLU A 122 3.76 -9.03 11.73
N ASP A 123 4.95 -9.11 12.34
CA ASP A 123 6.09 -8.31 11.88
C ASP A 123 6.20 -8.56 10.39
N VAL A 124 5.98 -7.54 9.55
CA VAL A 124 5.99 -7.73 8.09
C VAL A 124 7.33 -8.28 7.62
N LEU A 125 8.38 -8.13 8.44
CA LEU A 125 9.68 -8.75 8.23
C LEU A 125 9.69 -10.27 8.43
N ALA A 126 8.80 -10.84 9.23
CA ALA A 126 8.70 -12.29 9.47
C ALA A 126 8.37 -13.07 8.19
N ALA A 127 7.76 -12.41 7.20
CA ALA A 127 7.58 -12.98 5.87
C ALA A 127 8.92 -13.13 5.12
N TYR A 128 9.89 -12.26 5.34
CA TYR A 128 11.14 -12.18 4.57
C TYR A 128 12.30 -12.92 5.27
N THR A 129 12.70 -14.03 4.67
CA THR A 129 13.80 -14.87 5.18
C THR A 129 15.19 -14.25 5.05
N ASP A 130 15.32 -13.20 4.24
CA ASP A 130 16.56 -12.51 3.89
C ASP A 130 16.67 -11.10 4.50
N VAL A 131 15.80 -10.78 5.47
CA VAL A 131 15.86 -9.54 6.24
C VAL A 131 16.11 -9.90 7.71
N ASP A 132 17.34 -9.68 8.17
CA ASP A 132 17.65 -9.77 9.60
C ASP A 132 16.96 -8.62 10.33
N ALA A 133 16.17 -8.92 11.37
CA ALA A 133 15.44 -7.94 12.15
C ALA A 133 16.36 -6.90 12.85
N ASN A 134 17.65 -7.21 13.02
CA ASN A 134 18.66 -6.31 13.57
C ASN A 134 19.52 -5.62 12.50
N ALA A 135 19.27 -5.86 11.20
CA ALA A 135 19.96 -5.14 10.14
C ALA A 135 19.66 -3.64 10.21
N TRP A 136 20.62 -2.80 9.83
CA TRP A 136 20.46 -1.35 9.83
C TRP A 136 19.25 -0.86 9.00
N TYR A 137 18.88 -1.61 7.96
CA TYR A 137 17.74 -1.32 7.08
C TYR A 137 16.43 -1.96 7.52
N ALA A 138 16.40 -2.77 8.58
CA ALA A 138 15.20 -3.53 8.97
C ALA A 138 14.00 -2.62 9.26
N ALA A 139 14.24 -1.50 9.97
CA ALA A 139 13.20 -0.51 10.24
C ALA A 139 12.66 0.13 8.95
N ALA A 140 13.54 0.47 8.02
CA ALA A 140 13.14 1.03 6.73
C ALA A 140 12.32 0.04 5.90
N VAL A 141 12.77 -1.21 5.78
CA VAL A 141 12.03 -2.27 5.08
C VAL A 141 10.65 -2.47 5.69
N ARG A 142 10.57 -2.50 7.03
CA ARG A 142 9.29 -2.63 7.74
C ARG A 142 8.32 -1.51 7.37
N ALA A 143 8.79 -0.27 7.41
CA ALA A 143 7.97 0.90 7.09
C ALA A 143 7.48 0.86 5.64
N VAL A 144 8.38 0.78 4.67
CA VAL A 144 8.00 0.85 3.24
C VAL A 144 7.13 -0.32 2.77
N VAL A 145 7.20 -1.47 3.44
CA VAL A 145 6.30 -2.61 3.17
C VAL A 145 4.94 -2.41 3.83
N THR A 146 4.92 -1.88 5.06
CA THR A 146 3.67 -1.55 5.77
C THR A 146 2.87 -0.51 5.00
N GLU A 147 3.52 0.55 4.54
CA GLU A 147 2.89 1.62 3.75
C GLU A 147 2.61 1.21 2.29
N GLY A 148 3.05 0.02 1.85
CA GLY A 148 2.83 -0.46 0.49
C GLY A 148 3.70 0.23 -0.58
N TYR A 149 4.68 1.04 -0.19
CA TYR A 149 5.61 1.70 -1.11
C TYR A 149 6.47 0.68 -1.85
N MET A 150 6.96 -0.34 -1.13
CA MET A 150 7.73 -1.45 -1.67
C MET A 150 7.11 -2.79 -1.33
N SER A 151 7.31 -3.76 -2.20
CA SER A 151 6.99 -5.17 -1.96
C SER A 151 8.22 -6.06 -2.08
N GLY A 152 8.13 -7.28 -1.55
CA GLY A 152 9.13 -8.32 -1.75
C GLY A 152 9.25 -8.74 -3.22
N THR A 153 10.42 -9.24 -3.59
CA THR A 153 10.65 -9.89 -4.89
C THR A 153 9.99 -11.25 -5.01
N SER A 154 9.60 -11.84 -3.87
CA SER A 154 8.76 -13.02 -3.74
C SER A 154 7.92 -12.90 -2.46
N SER A 155 7.08 -13.89 -2.17
CA SER A 155 6.37 -13.96 -0.89
C SER A 155 7.27 -14.12 0.33
N THR A 156 8.55 -14.50 0.15
CA THR A 156 9.49 -14.78 1.25
C THR A 156 10.84 -14.08 1.14
N THR A 157 11.01 -13.18 0.17
CA THR A 157 12.31 -12.56 -0.15
C THR A 157 12.15 -11.08 -0.49
N PHE A 158 12.80 -10.20 0.28
CA PHE A 158 12.84 -8.76 0.00
C PHE A 158 13.96 -8.38 -0.99
N ALA A 159 15.06 -9.13 -0.99
CA ALA A 159 16.29 -8.92 -1.74
C ALA A 159 17.00 -7.58 -1.43
N PRO A 160 17.38 -7.31 -0.16
CA PRO A 160 17.88 -6.00 0.27
C PRO A 160 19.16 -5.55 -0.47
N ALA A 161 20.02 -6.48 -0.86
CA ALA A 161 21.28 -6.21 -1.54
C ALA A 161 21.16 -6.01 -3.07
N THR A 162 20.00 -6.27 -3.66
CA THR A 162 19.82 -6.15 -5.12
C THR A 162 19.87 -4.69 -5.54
N THR A 163 20.61 -4.42 -6.62
CA THR A 163 20.69 -3.08 -7.21
C THR A 163 19.34 -2.62 -7.74
N VAL A 164 18.95 -1.38 -7.44
CA VAL A 164 17.68 -0.83 -7.92
C VAL A 164 17.75 -0.37 -9.36
N THR A 165 16.67 -0.63 -10.10
CA THR A 165 16.47 -0.13 -11.45
C THR A 165 15.59 1.12 -11.46
N ARG A 166 15.63 1.86 -12.56
CA ARG A 166 14.81 3.05 -12.77
C ARG A 166 13.32 2.77 -12.63
N GLY A 167 12.84 1.64 -13.16
CA GLY A 167 11.46 1.20 -13.00
C GLY A 167 11.07 0.98 -11.54
N MET A 168 11.96 0.44 -10.72
CA MET A 168 11.72 0.29 -9.28
C MET A 168 11.57 1.65 -8.60
N VAL A 169 12.46 2.59 -8.85
CA VAL A 169 12.44 3.91 -8.20
C VAL A 169 11.15 4.66 -8.51
N TYR A 170 10.73 4.73 -9.77
CA TYR A 170 9.49 5.43 -10.11
C TYR A 170 8.25 4.65 -9.67
N GLN A 171 8.27 3.32 -9.65
CA GLN A 171 7.16 2.55 -9.09
C GLN A 171 6.97 2.85 -7.61
N THR A 172 8.04 2.95 -6.82
CA THR A 172 7.91 3.25 -5.39
C THR A 172 7.33 4.64 -5.13
N LEU A 173 7.71 5.63 -5.93
CA LEU A 173 7.13 6.98 -5.85
C LEU A 173 5.69 7.02 -6.32
N TYR A 174 5.33 6.26 -7.37
CA TYR A 174 3.95 6.12 -7.83
C TYR A 174 3.06 5.47 -6.76
N ASN A 175 3.56 4.44 -6.09
CA ASN A 175 2.85 3.80 -4.97
C ASN A 175 2.62 4.80 -3.83
N MET A 176 3.66 5.56 -3.48
CA MET A 176 3.60 6.59 -2.44
C MET A 176 2.64 7.74 -2.80
N ALA A 177 2.47 8.05 -4.10
CA ALA A 177 1.48 9.00 -4.59
C ALA A 177 0.03 8.43 -4.61
N GLY A 178 -0.20 7.22 -4.07
CA GLY A 178 -1.51 6.59 -4.02
C GLY A 178 -1.90 5.85 -5.31
N SER A 179 -0.96 5.59 -6.20
CA SER A 179 -1.19 4.90 -7.48
C SER A 179 -2.30 5.54 -8.35
N PRO A 180 -2.21 6.84 -8.66
CA PRO A 180 -3.26 7.56 -9.39
C PRO A 180 -3.50 6.99 -10.80
N ALA A 181 -4.72 7.13 -11.31
CA ALA A 181 -5.03 6.74 -12.69
C ALA A 181 -4.16 7.51 -13.70
N VAL A 182 -3.66 6.80 -14.72
CA VAL A 182 -2.75 7.35 -15.72
C VAL A 182 -3.35 7.36 -17.12
N GLY A 183 -2.90 8.31 -17.94
CA GLY A 183 -3.16 8.33 -19.38
C GLY A 183 -2.07 7.60 -20.17
N ASP A 184 -2.06 7.85 -21.49
CA ASP A 184 -1.01 7.36 -22.38
C ASP A 184 0.34 8.02 -22.08
N THR A 185 1.41 7.31 -22.39
CA THR A 185 2.80 7.78 -22.25
C THR A 185 3.51 7.80 -23.61
N THR A 186 4.49 8.68 -23.77
CA THR A 186 5.34 8.69 -24.97
C THR A 186 6.42 7.61 -24.96
N PHE A 187 6.64 6.94 -23.83
CA PHE A 187 7.63 5.88 -23.71
C PHE A 187 7.17 4.61 -24.43
N THR A 188 7.96 4.17 -25.41
CA THR A 188 7.63 3.01 -26.25
C THR A 188 8.11 1.69 -25.64
N ASP A 189 9.09 1.74 -24.73
CA ASP A 189 9.75 0.59 -24.10
C ASP A 189 9.05 0.09 -22.81
N VAL A 190 7.90 0.67 -22.45
CA VAL A 190 7.18 0.33 -21.22
C VAL A 190 5.97 -0.60 -21.44
N SER A 191 5.58 -0.84 -22.69
CA SER A 191 4.43 -1.71 -22.98
C SER A 191 4.60 -3.11 -22.41
N GLY A 192 3.61 -3.56 -21.61
CA GLY A 192 3.63 -4.86 -20.93
C GLY A 192 4.58 -4.95 -19.72
N LYS A 193 5.22 -3.84 -19.31
CA LYS A 193 6.08 -3.80 -18.13
C LYS A 193 5.28 -3.47 -16.87
N TRP A 194 5.66 -4.06 -15.75
CA TRP A 194 4.98 -3.84 -14.46
C TRP A 194 5.07 -2.39 -13.97
N TYR A 195 6.09 -1.64 -14.40
CA TYR A 195 6.28 -0.23 -14.10
C TYR A 195 5.65 0.73 -15.13
N ALA A 196 4.83 0.24 -16.08
CA ALA A 196 4.29 1.07 -17.16
C ALA A 196 3.46 2.25 -16.64
N ASN A 197 2.58 2.01 -15.66
CA ASN A 197 1.77 3.07 -15.07
C ASN A 197 2.64 4.08 -14.32
N ALA A 198 3.63 3.61 -13.56
CA ALA A 198 4.56 4.49 -12.87
C ALA A 198 5.36 5.37 -13.85
N ALA A 199 5.77 4.83 -15.00
CA ALA A 199 6.44 5.60 -16.03
C ALA A 199 5.53 6.67 -16.66
N ALA A 200 4.27 6.32 -16.95
CA ALA A 200 3.28 7.25 -17.49
C ALA A 200 2.93 8.36 -16.50
N TRP A 201 2.73 8.02 -15.22
CA TRP A 201 2.53 8.99 -14.16
C TRP A 201 3.73 9.92 -14.00
N ALA A 202 4.94 9.36 -13.94
CA ALA A 202 6.16 10.15 -13.78
C ALA A 202 6.40 11.11 -14.96
N GLU A 203 6.00 10.72 -16.17
CA GLU A 203 6.00 11.63 -17.34
C GLU A 203 4.98 12.76 -17.18
N ALA A 204 3.74 12.43 -16.82
CA ALA A 204 2.66 13.40 -16.65
C ALA A 204 2.96 14.43 -15.54
N GLU A 205 3.54 13.98 -14.43
CA GLU A 205 4.02 14.83 -13.34
C GLU A 205 5.28 15.61 -13.70
N GLY A 206 5.92 15.32 -14.83
CA GLY A 206 7.18 15.94 -15.25
C GLY A 206 8.35 15.58 -14.33
N LEU A 207 8.32 14.40 -13.69
CA LEU A 207 9.43 13.83 -12.92
C LEU A 207 10.48 13.18 -13.82
N THR A 208 10.15 12.93 -15.10
CA THR A 208 11.09 12.42 -16.08
C THR A 208 10.66 12.67 -17.53
N SER A 209 11.66 12.88 -18.39
CA SER A 209 11.54 12.82 -19.86
C SER A 209 12.15 11.55 -20.48
N GLY A 210 12.45 10.53 -19.66
CA GLY A 210 13.17 9.33 -20.09
C GLY A 210 14.70 9.50 -20.18
N VAL A 211 15.37 8.44 -20.63
CA VAL A 211 16.83 8.41 -20.87
C VAL A 211 17.19 8.89 -22.29
N SER A 212 16.22 8.84 -23.20
CA SER A 212 16.28 9.41 -24.55
C SER A 212 14.85 9.59 -25.06
N ALA A 213 14.68 10.24 -26.21
CA ALA A 213 13.37 10.44 -26.82
C ALA A 213 12.60 9.11 -26.96
N GLY A 214 11.42 9.03 -26.33
CA GLY A 214 10.55 7.85 -26.36
C GLY A 214 11.03 6.62 -25.60
N VAL A 215 12.07 6.73 -24.75
CA VAL A 215 12.65 5.61 -23.99
C VAL A 215 12.73 5.96 -22.51
N PHE A 216 11.99 5.22 -21.69
CA PHE A 216 12.02 5.36 -20.23
C PHE A 216 13.29 4.75 -19.63
N GLY A 217 13.71 3.57 -20.12
CA GLY A 217 14.90 2.87 -19.64
C GLY A 217 14.69 2.18 -18.28
N GLY A 218 13.51 1.60 -18.06
CA GLY A 218 13.09 1.07 -16.75
C GLY A 218 13.99 -0.02 -16.16
N ASP A 219 14.63 -0.84 -16.99
CA ASP A 219 15.52 -1.91 -16.54
C ASP A 219 16.97 -1.42 -16.25
N ARG A 220 17.28 -0.13 -16.49
CA ARG A 220 18.61 0.45 -16.21
C ARG A 220 18.79 0.68 -14.71
N THR A 221 19.96 0.31 -14.18
CA THR A 221 20.37 0.67 -12.82
C THR A 221 20.57 2.17 -12.67
N MET A 222 20.29 2.72 -11.49
CA MET A 222 20.49 4.14 -11.20
C MET A 222 21.67 4.36 -10.25
N SER A 223 22.43 5.42 -10.51
CA SER A 223 23.44 5.93 -9.59
C SER A 223 22.80 6.70 -8.43
N ARG A 224 23.53 6.85 -7.32
CA ARG A 224 23.07 7.54 -6.12
C ARG A 224 22.73 9.00 -6.37
N GLN A 225 23.50 9.71 -7.22
CA GLN A 225 23.18 11.09 -7.59
C GLN A 225 21.92 11.19 -8.47
N GLU A 226 21.64 10.17 -9.30
CA GLU A 226 20.39 10.14 -10.07
C GLU A 226 19.18 9.87 -9.16
N LEU A 227 19.33 8.99 -8.16
CA LEU A 227 18.31 8.77 -7.13
C LEU A 227 18.04 10.06 -6.36
N ALA A 228 19.08 10.68 -5.81
CA ALA A 228 18.99 11.95 -5.10
C ALA A 228 18.27 13.01 -5.95
N LYS A 229 18.60 13.08 -7.25
CA LYS A 229 17.90 13.97 -8.18
C LYS A 229 16.41 13.69 -8.27
N VAL A 230 16.01 12.45 -8.47
CA VAL A 230 14.59 12.09 -8.59
C VAL A 230 13.81 12.46 -7.32
N PHE A 231 14.34 12.14 -6.14
CA PHE A 231 13.68 12.48 -4.89
C PHE A 231 13.61 13.99 -4.64
N ALA A 232 14.71 14.72 -4.86
CA ALA A 232 14.75 16.17 -4.69
C ALA A 232 13.81 16.91 -5.66
N ASP A 233 13.75 16.48 -6.93
CA ASP A 233 12.83 17.03 -7.92
C ASP A 233 11.38 16.78 -7.51
N TYR A 234 11.08 15.60 -6.94
CA TYR A 234 9.75 15.30 -6.45
C TYR A 234 9.38 16.11 -5.21
N ALA A 235 10.28 16.21 -4.22
CA ALA A 235 10.10 17.07 -3.04
C ALA A 235 9.82 18.53 -3.45
N SER A 236 10.60 19.05 -4.39
CA SER A 236 10.44 20.41 -4.91
C SER A 236 9.06 20.62 -5.56
N LYS A 237 8.56 19.63 -6.29
CA LYS A 237 7.20 19.67 -6.87
C LYS A 237 6.09 19.63 -5.82
N GLN A 238 6.36 19.02 -4.66
CA GLN A 238 5.48 19.06 -3.49
C GLN A 238 5.65 20.34 -2.65
N GLY A 239 6.47 21.29 -3.10
CA GLY A 239 6.70 22.56 -2.42
C GLY A 239 7.68 22.47 -1.24
N VAL A 240 8.39 21.36 -1.10
CA VAL A 240 9.44 21.21 -0.08
C VAL A 240 10.70 21.96 -0.52
N THR A 241 11.25 22.73 0.39
CA THR A 241 12.48 23.52 0.20
C THR A 241 13.50 23.19 1.27
N GLY A 242 14.78 23.26 0.93
CA GLY A 242 15.89 23.09 1.86
C GLY A 242 16.50 24.41 2.32
N ASP A 243 17.26 24.36 3.41
CA ASP A 243 18.05 25.45 3.96
C ASP A 243 19.52 25.21 3.59
N SER A 244 19.86 25.48 2.32
CA SER A 244 21.10 25.08 1.59
C SER A 244 22.44 25.61 2.15
N SER A 245 22.50 25.97 3.42
CA SER A 245 23.59 26.67 4.08
C SER A 245 24.82 25.80 4.36
N GLU A 246 24.68 24.48 4.52
CA GLU A 246 25.80 23.57 4.84
C GLU A 246 26.45 22.90 3.61
N GLY A 247 25.72 22.83 2.49
CA GLY A 247 26.18 22.25 1.22
C GLY A 247 26.70 20.82 1.35
N LEU A 248 27.64 20.41 0.48
CA LEU A 248 28.23 19.06 0.48
C LEU A 248 29.59 18.99 1.20
N SER A 249 29.95 20.00 2.00
CA SER A 249 31.29 20.15 2.55
C SER A 249 31.72 19.03 3.51
N ALA A 250 30.74 18.31 4.08
CA ALA A 250 30.96 17.14 4.93
C ALA A 250 31.42 15.88 4.16
N PHE A 251 31.34 15.88 2.82
CA PHE A 251 31.63 14.70 1.99
C PHE A 251 32.92 14.86 1.21
N THR A 252 33.85 13.92 1.43
CA THR A 252 35.19 13.94 0.82
C THR A 252 35.19 13.65 -0.68
N ASP A 253 34.06 13.19 -1.24
CA ASP A 253 33.85 12.88 -2.65
C ASP A 253 32.77 13.77 -3.30
N ALA A 254 32.45 14.91 -2.68
CA ALA A 254 31.49 15.88 -3.21
C ALA A 254 31.88 16.41 -4.61
N ASP A 255 33.18 16.40 -4.94
CA ASP A 255 33.70 16.77 -6.25
C ASP A 255 33.35 15.77 -7.36
N GLN A 256 32.93 14.55 -7.01
CA GLN A 256 32.46 13.53 -7.96
C GLN A 256 30.99 13.69 -8.33
N VAL A 257 30.24 14.56 -7.64
CA VAL A 257 28.87 14.88 -8.00
C VAL A 257 28.87 15.64 -9.32
N ALA A 258 28.15 15.11 -10.30
CA ALA A 258 28.07 15.75 -11.60
C ALA A 258 27.37 17.12 -11.49
N SER A 259 27.82 18.11 -12.27
CA SER A 259 27.31 19.48 -12.20
C SER A 259 25.78 19.57 -12.37
N TRP A 260 25.17 18.68 -13.15
CA TRP A 260 23.73 18.63 -13.37
C TRP A 260 22.93 18.07 -12.18
N ALA A 261 23.61 17.35 -11.26
CA ALA A 261 23.01 16.73 -10.09
C ALA A 261 23.23 17.55 -8.82
N LYS A 262 24.13 18.53 -8.85
CA LYS A 262 24.68 19.18 -7.65
C LYS A 262 23.60 19.75 -6.75
N ASP A 263 22.76 20.64 -7.27
CA ASP A 263 21.69 21.30 -6.49
C ASP A 263 20.70 20.27 -5.93
N SER A 264 20.36 19.23 -6.71
CA SER A 264 19.46 18.18 -6.25
C SER A 264 20.08 17.27 -5.19
N VAL A 265 21.39 16.99 -5.28
CA VAL A 265 22.11 16.22 -4.26
C VAL A 265 22.25 17.05 -2.98
N GLU A 266 22.54 18.35 -3.09
CA GLU A 266 22.55 19.28 -1.96
C GLU A 266 21.19 19.31 -1.25
N LEU A 267 20.09 19.45 -2.00
CA LEU A 267 18.75 19.42 -1.42
C LEU A 267 18.42 18.06 -0.78
N ALA A 268 18.78 16.95 -1.43
CA ALA A 268 18.50 15.62 -0.87
C ALA A 268 19.29 15.33 0.41
N VAL A 269 20.50 15.88 0.55
CA VAL A 269 21.28 15.81 1.79
C VAL A 269 20.65 16.68 2.86
N ASP A 270 20.28 17.91 2.51
CA ASP A 270 19.70 18.88 3.45
C ASP A 270 18.35 18.41 4.02
N LEU A 271 17.55 17.72 3.21
CA LEU A 271 16.29 17.09 3.63
C LEU A 271 16.48 15.72 4.30
N ASP A 272 17.72 15.30 4.58
CA ASP A 272 18.07 13.98 5.12
C ASP A 272 17.56 12.79 4.28
N ILE A 273 17.15 13.00 3.03
CA ILE A 273 16.68 11.95 2.11
C ILE A 273 17.83 10.99 1.78
N ILE A 274 19.02 11.53 1.54
CA ILE A 274 20.23 10.75 1.30
C ILE A 274 21.29 11.09 2.34
N SER A 275 21.87 10.05 2.92
CA SER A 275 23.05 10.15 3.77
C SER A 275 24.25 9.50 3.10
N GLY A 276 25.44 9.98 3.48
CA GLY A 276 26.69 9.33 3.13
C GLY A 276 27.10 8.25 4.14
N SER A 277 28.14 7.49 3.79
CA SER A 277 28.78 6.53 4.69
C SER A 277 30.28 6.81 4.72
N ASN A 278 30.88 6.78 5.91
CA ASN A 278 32.31 7.06 6.10
C ASN A 278 32.76 8.40 5.47
N GLY A 279 31.92 9.44 5.58
CA GLY A 279 32.20 10.77 5.01
C GLY A 279 32.17 10.82 3.48
N LYS A 280 31.42 9.92 2.82
CA LYS A 280 31.28 9.86 1.36
C LYS A 280 29.84 9.65 0.89
N LEU A 281 29.45 10.30 -0.19
CA LEU A 281 28.14 10.12 -0.86
C LEU A 281 28.13 8.96 -1.85
N ASN A 282 29.30 8.60 -2.40
CA ASN A 282 29.48 7.68 -3.52
C ASN A 282 28.55 8.01 -4.71
N PRO A 283 28.56 9.25 -5.24
CA PRO A 283 27.50 9.77 -6.11
C PRO A 283 27.33 9.00 -7.42
N THR A 284 28.42 8.43 -7.95
CA THR A 284 28.42 7.63 -9.20
C THR A 284 28.15 6.14 -8.97
N GLY A 285 28.19 5.67 -7.72
CA GLY A 285 27.88 4.30 -7.35
C GLY A 285 26.38 4.00 -7.48
N THR A 286 26.01 2.73 -7.57
CA THR A 286 24.61 2.29 -7.56
C THR A 286 24.05 2.19 -6.14
N ALA A 287 22.72 2.15 -6.00
CA ALA A 287 22.07 1.86 -4.72
C ALA A 287 21.41 0.48 -4.71
N SER A 288 21.35 -0.11 -3.52
CA SER A 288 20.62 -1.35 -3.22
C SER A 288 19.16 -1.08 -2.85
N ARG A 289 18.32 -2.12 -2.85
CA ARG A 289 16.92 -2.04 -2.41
C ARG A 289 16.78 -1.62 -0.95
N ALA A 290 17.70 -2.02 -0.08
CA ALA A 290 17.75 -1.57 1.32
C ALA A 290 18.02 -0.07 1.42
N GLU A 291 18.93 0.46 0.59
CA GLU A 291 19.19 1.91 0.55
C GLU A 291 18.00 2.68 -0.01
N LEU A 292 17.33 2.17 -1.06
CA LEU A 292 16.09 2.79 -1.54
C LEU A 292 14.99 2.78 -0.47
N ALA A 293 14.84 1.70 0.28
CA ALA A 293 13.89 1.64 1.40
C ALA A 293 14.19 2.70 2.46
N GLN A 294 15.47 2.90 2.79
CA GLN A 294 15.88 3.95 3.73
C GLN A 294 15.61 5.36 3.17
N MET A 295 15.89 5.60 1.90
CA MET A 295 15.60 6.88 1.25
C MET A 295 14.10 7.18 1.24
N LEU A 296 13.25 6.18 0.97
CA LEU A 296 11.80 6.31 1.02
C LEU A 296 11.29 6.60 2.44
N LEU A 297 11.82 5.89 3.45
CA LEU A 297 11.48 6.17 4.86
C LEU A 297 11.79 7.63 5.21
N ASN A 298 12.98 8.12 4.84
CA ASN A 298 13.36 9.49 5.13
C ASN A 298 12.50 10.49 4.33
N PHE A 299 12.24 10.17 3.06
CA PHE A 299 11.44 11.01 2.18
C PHE A 299 9.98 11.18 2.65
N ASP A 300 9.38 10.12 3.19
CA ASP A 300 8.03 10.14 3.75
C ASP A 300 7.88 11.13 4.93
N THR A 301 8.97 11.43 5.64
CA THR A 301 8.97 12.43 6.73
C THR A 301 8.88 13.87 6.24
N VAL A 302 9.33 14.14 5.00
CA VAL A 302 9.33 15.49 4.40
C VAL A 302 8.19 15.69 3.41
N VAL A 303 7.73 14.60 2.78
CA VAL A 303 6.55 14.56 1.90
C VAL A 303 5.71 13.37 2.34
N PRO A 304 4.73 13.56 3.26
CA PRO A 304 3.83 12.47 3.63
C PRO A 304 2.98 12.03 2.43
N ALA A 305 2.64 10.74 2.36
CA ALA A 305 1.72 10.21 1.35
C ALA A 305 0.35 10.93 1.37
N ALA A 306 -0.30 10.95 0.20
CA ALA A 306 -1.57 11.63 -0.08
C ALA A 306 -2.80 10.84 0.40
#